data_AF-A0A0F3ISQ1-F1
#
_entry.id   AF-A0A0F3ISQ1-F1
#
_cell.length_a   1.000
_cell.length_b   1.000
_cell.length_c   1.000
_cell.angle_alpha   90.00
_cell.angle_beta   90.00
_cell.angle_gamma   90.00
#
_symmetry.space_group_name_H-M   'P 1'
#
loop_
_entity.id
_entity.type
_entity.pdbx_description
1 polymer ?
#
loop_
_entity_poly.entity_id
_entity_poly.type
_entity_poly.pdbx_seq_one_letter_code
_entity_poly.pdbx_strand_id
1 'polypeptide(L)'
;MGYWAKMRLIILPQALRIVIPPMVNSFISTFKDTSLVIVIGLVDLLNAGKIAVNDPPWRSFYVEMYLYIALIYFAFCFTMSKFSQRLERDLSKATSR
;
A
#
# COMPACT_ATOMS: atom_id res chain seq x y z
N MET A 1 21.77 -37.63 -12.76
CA MET A 1 21.03 -36.35 -12.70
C MET A 1 22.03 -35.19 -12.70
N GLY A 2 22.13 -34.46 -13.81
CA GLY A 2 23.04 -33.30 -13.91
C GLY A 2 22.70 -32.21 -12.89
N TYR A 3 23.72 -31.44 -12.47
CA TYR A 3 23.60 -30.38 -11.47
C TYR A 3 22.46 -29.39 -11.77
N TRP A 4 22.33 -29.02 -13.04
CA TRP A 4 21.25 -28.16 -13.56
C TRP A 4 19.84 -28.74 -13.36
N ALA A 5 19.67 -30.05 -13.53
CA ALA A 5 18.37 -30.71 -13.35
C ALA A 5 17.96 -30.70 -11.87
N LYS A 6 18.90 -30.94 -10.94
CA LYS A 6 18.61 -30.87 -9.49
C LYS A 6 18.29 -29.44 -9.04
N MET A 7 19.05 -28.45 -9.53
CA MET A 7 18.83 -27.05 -9.16
C MET A 7 17.42 -26.58 -9.53
N ARG A 8 16.96 -26.88 -10.76
CA ARG A 8 15.68 -26.38 -11.27
C ARG A 8 14.45 -27.14 -10.76
N LEU A 9 14.56 -28.47 -10.58
CA LEU A 9 13.42 -29.32 -10.24
C LEU A 9 13.26 -29.57 -8.73
N ILE A 10 14.34 -29.42 -7.94
CA ILE A 10 14.34 -29.80 -6.53
C ILE A 10 14.63 -28.60 -5.64
N ILE A 11 15.75 -27.92 -5.88
CA ILE A 11 16.24 -26.86 -4.97
C ILE A 11 15.42 -25.58 -5.13
N LEU A 12 15.19 -25.14 -6.38
CA LEU A 12 14.42 -23.93 -6.68
C LEU A 12 12.97 -23.94 -6.13
N PRO A 13 12.14 -24.99 -6.36
CA PRO A 13 10.78 -25.01 -5.83
C PRO A 13 10.74 -25.14 -4.29
N GLN A 14 11.75 -25.76 -3.68
CA GLN A 14 11.85 -25.83 -2.22
C GLN A 14 12.27 -24.49 -1.61
N ALA A 15 13.28 -23.84 -2.18
CA ALA A 15 13.73 -22.52 -1.74
C ALA A 15 12.61 -21.47 -1.85
N LEU A 16 11.87 -21.46 -2.95
CA LEU A 16 10.71 -20.56 -3.13
C LEU A 16 9.64 -20.79 -2.05
N ARG A 17 9.31 -22.04 -1.71
CA ARG A 17 8.33 -22.33 -0.64
C ARG A 17 8.78 -21.86 0.74
N ILE A 18 10.08 -21.80 1.01
CA ILE A 18 10.64 -21.36 2.29
C ILE A 18 10.73 -19.83 2.36
N VAL A 19 11.06 -19.18 1.23
CA VAL A 19 11.31 -17.73 1.17
C VAL A 19 10.03 -16.92 0.95
N ILE A 20 9.02 -17.45 0.25
CA ILE A 20 7.75 -16.74 0.00
C ILE A 20 7.01 -16.36 1.29
N PRO A 21 6.81 -17.25 2.30
CA PRO A 21 6.08 -16.91 3.53
C PRO A 21 6.69 -15.73 4.31
N PRO A 22 8.00 -15.70 4.64
CA PRO A 22 8.60 -14.56 5.32
C PRO A 22 8.64 -13.31 4.44
N MET A 23 8.84 -13.42 3.11
CA MET A 23 8.76 -12.26 2.22
C MET A 23 7.38 -11.60 2.23
N VAL A 24 6.31 -12.39 2.18
CA VAL A 24 4.93 -11.88 2.25
C VAL A 24 4.68 -11.24 3.62
N ASN A 25 5.17 -11.85 4.70
CA ASN A 25 5.02 -11.29 6.04
C ASN A 25 5.76 -9.95 6.21
N SER A 26 7.00 -9.84 5.71
CA SER A 26 7.73 -8.58 5.66
C SER A 26 7.01 -7.54 4.79
N PHE A 27 6.45 -7.95 3.65
CA PHE A 27 5.67 -7.07 2.78
C PHE A 27 4.42 -6.53 3.49
N ILE A 28 3.69 -7.36 4.22
CA ILE A 28 2.53 -6.95 5.04
C ILE A 28 2.95 -5.96 6.14
N SER A 29 4.09 -6.21 6.80
CA SER A 29 4.59 -5.32 7.85
C SER A 29 4.94 -3.95 7.30
N THR A 30 5.73 -3.89 6.22
CA THR A 30 6.05 -2.61 5.54
C THR A 30 4.79 -1.92 5.03
N PHE A 31 3.78 -2.68 4.61
CA PHE A 31 2.48 -2.11 4.22
C PHE A 31 1.68 -1.53 5.39
N LYS A 32 1.69 -2.15 6.57
CA LYS A 32 1.07 -1.59 7.78
C LYS A 32 1.73 -0.29 8.18
N ASP A 33 3.06 -0.25 8.18
CA ASP A 33 3.83 0.94 8.54
C ASP A 33 3.57 2.07 7.53
N THR A 34 3.51 1.73 6.22
CA THR A 34 3.18 2.69 5.16
C THR A 34 1.73 3.19 5.27
N SER A 35 0.76 2.31 5.54
CA SER A 35 -0.66 2.71 5.69
C SER A 35 -0.86 3.61 6.91
N LEU A 36 -0.16 3.36 8.02
CA LEU A 36 -0.17 4.21 9.20
C LEU A 36 0.37 5.61 8.88
N VAL A 37 1.54 5.69 8.22
CA VAL A 37 2.16 6.96 7.79
C VAL A 37 1.24 7.72 6.83
N ILE A 38 0.56 7.02 5.92
CA ILE A 38 -0.39 7.61 4.97
C ILE A 38 -1.58 8.26 5.71
N VAL A 39 -2.19 7.56 6.68
CA VAL A 39 -3.32 8.11 7.45
C VAL A 39 -2.91 9.35 8.22
N ILE A 40 -1.73 9.33 8.86
CA ILE A 40 -1.19 10.50 9.57
C ILE A 40 -0.97 11.66 8.60
N GLY A 41 -0.32 11.41 7.45
CA GLY A 41 -0.07 12.44 6.44
C GLY A 41 -1.35 13.05 5.86
N LEU A 42 -2.42 12.27 5.73
CA LEU A 42 -3.72 12.76 5.26
C LEU A 42 -4.38 13.71 6.27
N VAL A 43 -4.34 13.34 7.56
CA VAL A 43 -4.86 14.18 8.65
C VAL A 43 -4.05 15.48 8.74
N ASP A 44 -2.74 15.40 8.56
CA ASP A 44 -1.85 16.55 8.59
C ASP A 44 -2.11 17.49 7.40
N LEU A 45 -2.27 16.94 6.20
CA LEU A 45 -2.63 17.70 4.99
C LEU A 45 -4.00 18.39 5.12
N LEU A 46 -5.00 17.70 5.69
CA LEU A 46 -6.32 18.29 5.94
C LEU A 46 -6.26 19.44 6.96
N ASN A 47 -5.44 19.30 8.01
CA ASN A 47 -5.23 20.37 8.99
C ASN A 47 -4.49 21.55 8.37
N ALA A 48 -3.42 21.32 7.61
CA ALA A 48 -2.74 22.36 6.85
C ALA A 48 -3.69 23.07 5.87
N GLY A 49 -4.59 22.32 5.24
CA GLY A 49 -5.69 22.84 4.41
C GLY A 49 -6.60 23.83 5.12
N LYS A 50 -7.11 23.42 6.29
CA LYS A 50 -7.97 24.27 7.11
C LYS A 50 -7.26 25.53 7.61
N ILE A 51 -5.97 25.44 7.91
CA ILE A 51 -5.17 26.59 8.34
C ILE A 51 -4.99 27.57 7.17
N ALA A 52 -4.58 27.08 5.99
CA ALA A 52 -4.33 27.93 4.82
C ALA A 52 -5.59 28.66 4.29
N VAL A 53 -6.77 28.05 4.39
CA VAL A 53 -8.04 28.70 3.99
C VAL A 53 -8.45 29.83 4.95
N ASN A 54 -7.95 29.84 6.19
CA ASN A 54 -8.20 30.92 7.14
C ASN A 54 -7.32 32.17 6.89
N ASP A 55 -6.27 32.07 6.08
CA ASP A 55 -5.42 33.21 5.74
C ASP A 55 -6.04 34.10 4.64
N PRO A 56 -6.11 35.44 4.82
CA PRO A 56 -6.80 36.37 3.91
C PRO A 56 -6.35 36.32 2.43
N PRO A 57 -5.05 36.16 2.08
CA PRO A 57 -4.62 36.18 0.68
C PRO A 57 -4.85 34.86 -0.08
N TRP A 58 -4.98 33.73 0.63
CA TRP A 58 -5.12 32.39 0.01
C TRP A 58 -6.57 31.92 -0.11
N ARG A 59 -7.50 32.68 0.48
CA ARG A 59 -8.95 32.38 0.50
C ARG A 59 -9.57 32.27 -0.89
N SER A 60 -9.02 32.94 -1.91
CA SER A 60 -9.52 32.87 -3.31
C SER A 60 -9.11 31.59 -4.04
N PHE A 61 -8.02 30.93 -3.63
CA PHE A 61 -7.49 29.70 -4.25
C PHE A 61 -7.97 28.41 -3.55
N TYR A 62 -8.98 28.53 -2.69
CA TYR A 62 -9.54 27.40 -1.94
C TYR A 62 -9.95 26.23 -2.86
N VAL A 63 -10.49 26.52 -4.04
CA VAL A 63 -10.93 25.50 -5.01
C VAL A 63 -9.77 24.64 -5.49
N GLU A 64 -8.63 25.24 -5.84
CA GLU A 64 -7.43 24.50 -6.28
C GLU A 64 -6.86 23.65 -5.15
N MET A 65 -6.88 24.17 -3.91
CA MET A 65 -6.44 23.44 -2.73
C MET A 65 -7.32 22.22 -2.44
N TYR A 66 -8.64 22.37 -2.48
CA TYR A 66 -9.58 21.26 -2.30
C TYR A 66 -9.49 20.24 -3.43
N LEU A 67 -9.25 20.67 -4.68
CA LEU A 67 -8.99 19.77 -5.82
C LEU A 67 -7.73 18.94 -5.61
N TYR A 68 -6.65 19.55 -5.12
CA TYR A 68 -5.41 18.86 -4.83
C TYR A 68 -5.57 17.84 -3.70
N ILE A 69 -6.26 18.22 -2.62
CA ILE A 69 -6.62 17.32 -1.52
C ILE A 69 -7.49 16.18 -2.03
N ALA A 70 -8.48 16.45 -2.88
CA ALA A 70 -9.37 15.44 -3.45
C ALA A 70 -8.64 14.44 -4.35
N LEU A 71 -7.69 14.90 -5.18
CA LEU A 71 -6.84 14.03 -6.00
C LEU A 71 -5.99 13.08 -5.15
N ILE A 72 -5.39 13.63 -4.09
CA ILE A 72 -4.62 12.85 -3.10
C ILE A 72 -5.53 11.81 -2.43
N TYR A 73 -6.73 12.22 -1.99
CA TYR A 73 -7.72 11.33 -1.40
C TYR A 73 -8.12 10.20 -2.36
N PHE A 74 -8.33 10.53 -3.64
CA PHE A 74 -8.68 9.56 -4.67
C PHE A 74 -7.56 8.54 -4.92
N ALA A 75 -6.32 9.01 -5.06
CA ALA A 75 -5.16 8.14 -5.23
C ALA A 75 -5.00 7.18 -4.03
N PHE A 76 -5.26 7.67 -2.81
CA PHE A 76 -5.23 6.84 -1.61
C PHE A 76 -6.36 5.82 -1.57
N CYS A 77 -7.60 6.24 -1.80
CA CYS A 77 -8.75 5.34 -1.80
C CYS A 77 -8.61 4.26 -2.88
N PHE A 78 -8.04 4.61 -4.04
CA PHE A 78 -7.70 3.68 -5.11
C PHE A 78 -6.63 2.67 -4.70
N THR A 79 -5.54 3.13 -4.05
CA THR A 79 -4.46 2.26 -3.56
C THR A 79 -4.98 1.28 -2.50
N MET A 80 -5.80 1.76 -1.57
CA MET A 80 -6.46 0.95 -0.55
C MET A 80 -7.42 -0.09 -1.16
N SER A 81 -8.21 0.29 -2.16
CA SER A 81 -9.13 -0.61 -2.86
C SER A 81 -8.39 -1.73 -3.61
N LYS A 82 -7.32 -1.39 -4.34
CA LYS A 82 -6.44 -2.39 -5.00
C LYS A 82 -5.76 -3.31 -4.00
N PHE A 83 -5.42 -2.79 -2.82
CA PHE A 83 -4.84 -3.57 -1.73
C PHE A 83 -5.84 -4.55 -1.12
N SER A 84 -7.06 -4.13 -0.80
CA SER A 84 -8.14 -5.01 -0.31
C SER A 84 -8.39 -6.19 -1.24
N GLN A 85 -8.43 -5.95 -2.56
CA GLN A 85 -8.59 -7.00 -3.57
C GLN A 85 -7.39 -7.97 -3.66
N ARG A 86 -6.17 -7.51 -3.31
CA ARG A 86 -5.00 -8.40 -3.21
C ARG A 86 -5.06 -9.24 -1.94
N LEU A 87 -5.42 -8.63 -0.82
CA LEU A 87 -5.58 -9.30 0.46
C LEU A 87 -6.65 -10.40 0.37
N GLU A 88 -7.81 -10.12 -0.24
CA GLU A 88 -8.87 -11.12 -0.46
C GLU A 88 -8.38 -12.30 -1.32
N ARG A 89 -7.56 -12.04 -2.34
CA ARG A 89 -6.98 -13.09 -3.19
C ARG A 89 -5.97 -13.97 -2.48
N ASP A 90 -5.17 -13.40 -1.57
CA ASP A 90 -4.18 -14.17 -0.82
C ASP A 90 -4.80 -14.89 0.38
N LEU A 91 -5.81 -14.30 1.02
CA LEU A 91 -6.60 -14.95 2.08
C LEU A 91 -7.44 -16.11 1.52
N SER A 92 -8.04 -15.94 0.35
CA SER A 92 -8.76 -17.01 -0.36
C SER A 92 -7.88 -18.23 -0.67
N LYS A 93 -6.59 -18.02 -0.97
CA LYS A 93 -5.62 -19.11 -1.16
C LYS A 93 -5.22 -19.78 0.16
N ALA A 94 -5.22 -19.06 1.27
CA ALA A 94 -4.90 -19.59 2.59
C ALA A 94 -6.05 -20.41 3.19
N THR A 95 -7.30 -20.02 2.97
CA THR A 95 -8.50 -20.75 3.44
C THR A 95 -8.77 -22.04 2.66
N SER A 96 -8.24 -22.18 1.43
CA SER A 96 -8.41 -23.38 0.61
C SER A 96 -7.35 -24.47 0.90
N ARG A 97 -6.70 -24.46 2.08
CA ARG A 97 -5.67 -25.44 2.44
C ARG A 97 -5.85 -26.00 3.84
#